data_AF-A0A945KZW5-F1
#
_entry.id   AF-A0A945KZW5-F1
#
_cell.length_a   1.000
_cell.length_b   1.000
_cell.length_c   1.000
_cell.angle_alpha   90.00
_cell.angle_beta   90.00
_cell.angle_gamma   90.00
#
_symmetry.space_group_name_H-M   'P 1'
#
loop_
_entity.id
_entity.type
_entity.pdbx_description
1 polymer ?
#
loop_
_entity_poly.entity_id
_entity_poly.type
_entity_poly.pdbx_seq_one_letter_code
_entity_poly.pdbx_strand_id
1 'polypeptide(L)'
;MSTAVGVDGCKAGWFYFRIDQKSVSFGVASDIHQLTSALPVGSRIFIDIPIGLIDSNSEGRACDGDVRKALGSPRASSVFSAPVFSVLEAANYEEAQKLSLRAIGKKLSRQAFAITPKIREVNDYLISNRDSGYLIREIHPEVCFWSLNDLKPTKYSKKRITGFEERLQVLEKHLPNAHDHVDRALNKYLRREVARDDILDALVGMVVASTPEDKLKTMPPAPPKDSRGLPMEIVYT
;
A
#
# COMPACT_ATOMS: atom_id res chain seq x y z
N MET A 1 13.04 13.07 14.42
CA MET A 1 12.51 11.94 13.64
C MET A 1 11.18 12.37 13.08
N SER A 2 11.00 12.28 11.76
CA SER A 2 9.70 12.50 11.12
C SER A 2 8.70 11.45 11.59
N THR A 3 7.43 11.83 11.70
CA THR A 3 6.32 10.89 11.93
C THR A 3 6.31 9.85 10.81
N ALA A 4 6.25 8.57 11.18
CA ALA A 4 6.11 7.46 10.24
C ALA A 4 4.67 6.95 10.27
N VAL A 5 4.08 6.77 9.09
CA VAL A 5 2.66 6.44 8.92
C VAL A 5 2.52 5.29 7.93
N GLY A 6 1.72 4.30 8.29
CA GLY A 6 1.31 3.22 7.41
C GLY A 6 -0.19 3.30 7.16
N VAL A 7 -0.60 3.11 5.90
CA VAL A 7 -1.95 3.43 5.44
C VAL A 7 -2.46 2.31 4.54
N ASP A 8 -3.71 1.90 4.77
CA ASP A 8 -4.44 1.01 3.88
C ASP A 8 -5.87 1.50 3.62
N GLY A 9 -6.41 1.16 2.46
CA GLY A 9 -7.76 1.52 2.05
C GLY A 9 -8.81 0.62 2.71
N CYS A 10 -9.71 1.20 3.49
CA CYS A 10 -10.83 0.50 4.10
C CYS A 10 -12.17 1.04 3.61
N LYS A 11 -13.28 0.44 4.06
CA LYS A 11 -14.63 0.88 3.67
C LYS A 11 -15.00 2.26 4.21
N ALA A 12 -14.37 2.69 5.30
CA ALA A 12 -14.58 4.00 5.91
C ALA A 12 -13.62 5.09 5.37
N GLY A 13 -12.73 4.76 4.43
CA GLY A 13 -11.73 5.69 3.88
C GLY A 13 -10.33 5.10 3.93
N TRP A 14 -9.40 5.76 4.60
CA TRP A 14 -8.02 5.35 4.83
C TRP A 14 -7.80 5.06 6.30
N PHE A 15 -7.61 3.79 6.64
CA PHE A 15 -7.18 3.41 7.98
C PHE A 15 -5.66 3.57 8.06
N TYR A 16 -5.17 4.13 9.17
CA TYR A 16 -3.75 4.35 9.35
C TYR A 16 -3.29 4.06 10.76
N PHE A 17 -2.04 3.61 10.86
CA PHE A 17 -1.22 3.71 12.06
C PHE A 17 -0.17 4.79 11.87
N ARG A 18 0.14 5.54 12.94
CA ARG A 18 1.26 6.47 12.99
C ARG A 18 2.09 6.26 14.23
N ILE A 19 3.39 6.50 14.13
CA ILE A 19 4.29 6.54 15.28
C ILE A 19 5.02 7.88 15.35
N ASP A 20 4.89 8.50 16.52
CA ASP A 20 5.53 9.78 16.86
C ASP A 20 6.50 9.55 18.01
N GLN A 21 7.80 9.60 17.71
CA GLN A 21 8.94 9.30 18.60
C GLN A 21 8.94 7.85 19.14
N LYS A 22 7.90 7.45 19.88
CA LYS A 22 7.59 6.09 20.36
C LYS A 22 6.10 5.84 20.58
N SER A 23 5.25 6.86 20.40
CA SER A 23 3.82 6.76 20.65
C SER A 23 3.11 6.32 19.37
N VAL A 24 2.57 5.11 19.38
CA VAL A 24 1.75 4.60 18.28
C VAL A 24 0.29 4.97 18.51
N SER A 25 -0.33 5.56 17.49
CA SER A 25 -1.76 5.85 17.45
C SER A 25 -2.34 5.46 16.09
N PHE A 26 -3.66 5.41 15.98
CA PHE A 26 -4.34 4.99 14.77
C PHE A 26 -5.66 5.74 14.59
N GLY A 27 -6.12 5.80 13.34
CA GLY A 27 -7.32 6.52 12.97
C GLY A 27 -7.88 6.10 11.62
N VAL A 28 -8.98 6.74 11.24
CA VAL A 28 -9.55 6.66 9.90
C VAL A 28 -9.67 8.08 9.38
N ALA A 29 -9.26 8.30 8.14
CA ALA A 29 -9.52 9.52 7.39
C ALA A 29 -10.43 9.20 6.20
N SER A 30 -11.40 10.05 5.86
CA SER A 30 -12.30 9.87 4.72
C SER A 30 -11.57 9.82 3.38
N ASP A 31 -10.51 10.61 3.26
CA ASP A 31 -9.73 10.83 2.05
C ASP A 31 -8.28 11.22 2.38
N ILE A 32 -7.43 11.26 1.36
CA ILE A 32 -6.00 11.56 1.45
C ILE A 32 -5.72 13.00 1.91
N HIS A 33 -6.62 13.94 1.65
CA HIS A 33 -6.48 15.32 2.14
C HIS A 33 -6.71 15.39 3.64
N GLN A 34 -7.75 14.72 4.16
CA GLN A 34 -7.98 14.63 5.60
C GLN A 34 -6.85 13.87 6.30
N LEU A 35 -6.35 12.79 5.71
CA LEU A 35 -5.22 12.02 6.25
C LEU A 35 -3.98 12.90 6.41
N THR A 36 -3.57 13.58 5.34
CA THR A 36 -2.35 14.40 5.34
C THR A 36 -2.49 15.63 6.22
N SER A 37 -3.65 16.29 6.23
CA SER A 37 -3.91 17.46 7.10
C SER A 37 -3.83 17.15 8.60
N ALA A 38 -4.01 15.88 8.99
CA ALA A 38 -3.89 15.44 10.38
C ALA A 38 -2.45 15.09 10.81
N LEU A 39 -1.48 15.21 9.89
CA LEU A 39 -0.09 14.82 10.09
C LEU A 39 0.85 16.04 10.03
N PRO A 40 1.97 16.02 10.78
CA PRO A 40 2.99 17.06 10.64
C PRO A 40 3.60 17.06 9.23
N VAL A 41 3.90 18.25 8.70
CA VAL A 41 4.70 18.38 7.47
C VAL A 41 6.03 17.64 7.63
N GLY A 42 6.48 16.95 6.59
CA GLY A 42 7.66 16.07 6.66
C GLY A 42 7.36 14.65 7.13
N SER A 43 6.09 14.31 7.39
CA SER A 43 5.70 12.92 7.68
C SER A 43 6.02 12.01 6.50
N ARG A 44 6.50 10.80 6.82
CA ARG A 44 6.70 9.71 5.87
C ARG A 44 5.48 8.80 5.89
N ILE A 45 4.80 8.67 4.75
CA ILE A 45 3.51 8.00 4.61
C ILE A 45 3.66 6.85 3.62
N PHE A 46 3.62 5.62 4.10
CA PHE A 46 3.69 4.42 3.27
C PHE A 46 2.28 3.85 3.12
N ILE A 47 1.82 3.76 1.87
CA ILE A 47 0.42 3.49 1.54
C ILE A 47 0.29 2.29 0.60
N ASP A 48 -0.64 1.38 0.91
CA ASP A 48 -0.97 0.23 0.04
C ASP A 48 -1.90 0.66 -1.10
N ILE A 49 -1.33 1.37 -2.07
CA ILE A 49 -2.03 1.76 -3.29
C ILE A 49 -1.01 1.96 -4.41
N PRO A 50 -1.31 1.54 -5.65
CA PRO A 50 -0.45 1.84 -6.78
C PRO A 50 -0.21 3.35 -6.96
N ILE A 51 1.06 3.75 -6.98
CA ILE A 51 1.58 5.08 -7.29
C ILE A 51 2.43 5.01 -8.56
N GLY A 52 2.18 5.92 -9.50
CA GLY A 52 2.77 5.88 -10.83
C GLY A 52 2.16 4.78 -11.68
N LEU A 53 1.54 5.17 -12.80
CA LEU A 53 0.84 4.24 -13.68
C LEU A 53 1.44 4.25 -15.08
N ILE A 54 1.37 3.14 -15.79
CA ILE A 54 1.79 3.10 -17.19
C ILE A 54 0.70 3.68 -18.10
N ASP A 55 1.08 4.41 -19.14
CA ASP A 55 0.14 4.84 -20.19
C ASP A 55 -0.10 3.71 -21.20
N SER A 56 0.99 3.11 -21.67
CA SER A 56 0.99 1.96 -22.58
C SER A 56 2.26 1.15 -22.40
N ASN A 57 2.14 -0.09 -21.95
CA ASN A 57 3.19 -1.12 -22.00
C ASN A 57 2.55 -2.50 -21.73
N SER A 58 2.65 -3.43 -22.67
CA SER A 58 2.08 -4.78 -22.51
C SER A 58 2.65 -5.53 -21.31
N GLU A 59 3.88 -5.22 -20.88
CA GLU A 59 4.54 -5.89 -19.75
C GLU A 59 4.02 -5.43 -18.38
N GLY A 60 3.32 -4.29 -18.30
CA GLY A 60 2.88 -3.73 -17.02
C GLY A 60 3.97 -2.93 -16.31
N ARG A 61 3.77 -2.64 -15.02
CA ARG A 61 4.77 -1.99 -14.16
C ARG A 61 5.85 -3.00 -13.76
N ALA A 62 7.12 -2.60 -13.84
CA ALA A 62 8.24 -3.46 -13.47
C ALA A 62 8.19 -3.87 -11.98
N CYS A 63 7.80 -2.95 -11.10
CA CYS A 63 7.64 -3.20 -9.66
C CYS A 63 6.65 -4.34 -9.38
N ASP A 64 5.49 -4.37 -10.05
CA ASP A 64 4.49 -5.45 -9.89
C ASP A 64 5.10 -6.81 -10.29
N GLY A 65 5.89 -6.83 -11.37
CA GLY A 65 6.57 -8.04 -11.85
C GLY A 65 7.65 -8.54 -10.90
N ASP A 66 8.48 -7.63 -10.37
CA ASP A 66 9.57 -7.98 -9.47
C ASP A 66 9.06 -8.43 -8.10
N VAL A 67 7.99 -7.81 -7.60
CA VAL A 67 7.32 -8.25 -6.38
C VAL A 67 6.73 -9.66 -6.54
N ARG A 68 6.11 -10.00 -7.68
CA ARG A 68 5.68 -11.39 -7.94
C ARG A 68 6.83 -12.38 -7.91
N LYS A 69 7.98 -12.03 -8.52
CA LYS A 69 9.17 -12.89 -8.50
C LYS A 69 9.69 -13.10 -7.08
N ALA A 70 9.78 -12.02 -6.29
CA ALA A 70 10.26 -12.07 -4.91
C ALA A 70 9.37 -12.93 -4.00
N LEU A 71 8.05 -12.79 -4.11
CA LEU A 71 7.10 -13.53 -3.28
C LEU A 71 6.98 -15.01 -3.68
N GLY A 72 7.17 -15.32 -4.97
CA GLY A 72 7.10 -16.70 -5.50
C GLY A 72 5.74 -17.37 -5.29
N SER A 73 5.62 -18.65 -5.67
CA SER A 73 4.37 -19.39 -5.45
C SER A 73 4.21 -19.81 -3.97
N PRO A 74 3.02 -19.72 -3.36
CA PRO A 74 1.74 -19.28 -3.94
C PRO A 74 1.47 -17.77 -3.82
N ARG A 75 2.38 -16.99 -3.22
CA ARG A 75 2.14 -15.60 -2.79
C ARG A 75 2.20 -14.57 -3.92
N ALA A 76 2.82 -14.88 -5.05
CA ALA A 76 2.81 -14.07 -6.26
C ALA A 76 1.38 -13.73 -6.74
N SER A 77 0.40 -14.61 -6.45
CA SER A 77 -1.01 -14.37 -6.80
C SER A 77 -1.67 -13.25 -5.99
N SER A 78 -1.07 -12.81 -4.89
CA SER A 78 -1.57 -11.67 -4.10
C SER A 78 -1.34 -10.31 -4.78
N VAL A 79 -0.50 -10.29 -5.82
CA VAL A 79 -0.05 -9.07 -6.50
C VAL A 79 -0.71 -9.00 -7.87
N PHE A 80 -1.83 -8.26 -7.95
CA PHE A 80 -2.47 -7.96 -9.22
C PHE A 80 -1.71 -6.84 -9.94
N SER A 81 -1.82 -6.78 -11.27
CA SER A 81 -1.26 -5.64 -12.02
C SER A 81 -2.11 -4.39 -11.79
N ALA A 82 -1.45 -3.26 -11.54
CA ALA A 82 -2.13 -1.97 -11.48
C ALA A 82 -2.84 -1.64 -12.82
N PRO A 83 -3.93 -0.84 -12.80
CA PRO A 83 -4.54 -0.34 -14.03
C PRO A 83 -3.58 0.55 -14.83
N VAL A 84 -3.79 0.63 -16.14
CA VAL A 84 -3.18 1.69 -16.96
C VAL A 84 -3.79 3.04 -16.60
N PHE A 85 -3.05 4.13 -16.80
CA PHE A 85 -3.50 5.46 -16.39
C PHE A 85 -4.87 5.84 -16.98
N SER A 86 -5.13 5.52 -18.25
CA SER A 86 -6.41 5.88 -18.90
C SER A 86 -7.63 5.24 -18.22
N VAL A 87 -7.46 4.12 -17.52
CA VAL A 87 -8.55 3.48 -16.76
C VAL A 87 -9.02 4.35 -15.61
N LEU A 88 -8.18 5.26 -15.10
CA LEU A 88 -8.61 6.19 -14.07
C LEU A 88 -9.79 7.04 -14.52
N GLU A 89 -10.03 7.28 -15.81
CA GLU A 89 -11.18 8.07 -16.29
C GLU A 89 -12.41 7.23 -16.65
N ALA A 90 -12.35 5.91 -16.51
CA ALA A 90 -13.46 5.04 -16.91
C ALA A 90 -14.70 5.26 -16.03
N ALA A 91 -15.87 5.42 -16.66
CA ALA A 91 -17.14 5.58 -15.95
C ALA A 91 -17.66 4.25 -15.38
N ASN A 92 -17.29 3.12 -16.00
CA ASN A 92 -17.71 1.79 -15.59
C ASN A 92 -16.69 0.72 -15.98
N TYR A 93 -16.92 -0.51 -15.52
CA TYR A 93 -16.00 -1.62 -15.74
C TYR A 93 -15.83 -1.98 -17.22
N GLU A 94 -16.89 -1.86 -18.02
CA GLU A 94 -16.87 -2.21 -19.45
C GLU A 94 -16.00 -1.24 -20.24
N GLU A 95 -16.08 0.05 -19.93
CA GLU A 95 -15.18 1.06 -20.47
C GLU A 95 -13.74 0.83 -20.01
N ALA A 96 -13.52 0.56 -18.72
CA ALA A 96 -12.20 0.26 -18.18
C ALA A 96 -11.54 -0.94 -18.89
N GLN A 97 -12.33 -1.99 -19.20
CA GLN A 97 -11.86 -3.14 -20.00
C GLN A 97 -11.38 -2.69 -21.39
N LYS A 98 -12.17 -1.88 -22.09
CA LYS A 98 -11.85 -1.40 -23.44
C LYS A 98 -10.57 -0.55 -23.41
N LEU A 99 -10.44 0.34 -22.44
CA LEU A 99 -9.26 1.19 -22.27
C LEU A 99 -8.01 0.36 -21.99
N SER A 100 -8.08 -0.59 -21.06
CA SER A 100 -6.96 -1.50 -20.76
C SER A 100 -6.56 -2.35 -21.97
N LEU A 101 -7.53 -2.94 -22.68
CA LEU A 101 -7.27 -3.72 -23.88
C LEU A 101 -6.61 -2.87 -24.98
N ARG A 102 -7.07 -1.63 -25.17
CA ARG A 102 -6.51 -0.72 -26.16
C ARG A 102 -5.08 -0.31 -25.83
N ALA A 103 -4.80 -0.03 -24.57
CA ALA A 103 -3.49 0.47 -24.13
C ALA A 103 -2.42 -0.63 -24.09
N ILE A 104 -2.78 -1.85 -23.66
CA ILE A 104 -1.80 -2.90 -23.33
C ILE A 104 -2.17 -4.31 -23.82
N GLY A 105 -3.26 -4.46 -24.57
CA GLY A 105 -3.72 -5.76 -25.08
C GLY A 105 -4.24 -6.72 -24.00
N LYS A 106 -4.40 -6.27 -22.76
CA LYS A 106 -4.81 -7.09 -21.61
C LYS A 106 -6.09 -6.57 -20.97
N LYS A 107 -6.94 -7.51 -20.56
CA LYS A 107 -8.15 -7.22 -19.77
C LYS A 107 -7.78 -6.78 -18.36
N LEU A 108 -8.54 -5.85 -17.80
CA LEU A 108 -8.39 -5.39 -16.42
C LEU A 108 -9.00 -6.42 -15.46
N SER A 109 -8.44 -6.63 -14.28
CA SER A 109 -9.08 -7.48 -13.27
C SER A 109 -10.18 -6.71 -12.53
N ARG A 110 -11.18 -7.41 -11.98
CA ARG A 110 -12.20 -6.75 -11.13
C ARG A 110 -11.58 -6.11 -9.89
N GLN A 111 -10.51 -6.70 -9.35
CA GLN A 111 -9.79 -6.17 -8.20
C GLN A 111 -9.10 -4.85 -8.54
N ALA A 112 -8.38 -4.78 -9.67
CA ALA A 112 -7.73 -3.55 -10.13
C ALA A 112 -8.76 -2.44 -10.42
N PHE A 113 -9.91 -2.78 -11.00
CA PHE A 113 -11.00 -1.83 -11.20
C PHE A 113 -11.59 -1.33 -9.88
N ALA A 114 -11.84 -2.23 -8.91
CA ALA A 114 -12.48 -1.87 -7.65
C ALA A 114 -11.71 -0.81 -6.84
N ILE A 115 -10.37 -0.81 -6.95
CA ILE A 115 -9.52 0.17 -6.25
C ILE A 115 -9.20 1.42 -7.09
N THR A 116 -9.64 1.48 -8.35
CA THR A 116 -9.39 2.61 -9.26
C THR A 116 -9.80 3.97 -8.67
N PRO A 117 -10.92 4.13 -7.95
CA PRO A 117 -11.26 5.40 -7.30
C PRO A 117 -10.20 5.88 -6.29
N LYS A 118 -9.64 4.97 -5.48
CA LYS A 118 -8.58 5.29 -4.52
C LYS A 118 -7.23 5.57 -5.20
N ILE A 119 -6.93 4.87 -6.29
CA ILE A 119 -5.75 5.18 -7.11
C ILE A 119 -5.86 6.59 -7.69
N ARG A 120 -7.02 6.95 -8.26
CA ARG A 120 -7.29 8.29 -8.80
C ARG A 120 -7.11 9.36 -7.72
N GLU A 121 -7.73 9.16 -6.55
CA GLU A 121 -7.62 10.07 -5.41
C GLU A 121 -6.15 10.36 -5.02
N VAL A 122 -5.32 9.32 -4.87
CA VAL A 122 -3.91 9.48 -4.49
C VAL A 122 -3.08 10.05 -5.64
N ASN A 123 -3.32 9.63 -6.88
CA ASN A 123 -2.66 10.18 -8.06
C ASN A 123 -2.89 11.71 -8.16
N ASP A 124 -4.14 12.15 -8.07
CA ASP A 124 -4.51 13.55 -8.22
C ASP A 124 -3.95 14.40 -7.06
N TYR A 125 -3.97 13.85 -5.86
CA TYR A 125 -3.34 14.47 -4.69
C TYR A 125 -1.84 14.68 -4.91
N LEU A 126 -1.10 13.64 -5.31
CA LEU A 126 0.36 13.73 -5.51
C LEU A 126 0.73 14.71 -6.62
N ILE A 127 -0.04 14.75 -7.71
CA ILE A 127 0.18 15.70 -8.81
C ILE A 127 -0.06 17.14 -8.35
N SER A 128 -1.11 17.38 -7.58
CA SER A 128 -1.52 18.72 -7.14
C SER A 128 -0.69 19.24 -5.95
N ASN A 129 -0.04 18.35 -5.19
CA ASN A 129 0.62 18.67 -3.93
C ASN A 129 2.10 18.26 -3.90
N ARG A 130 2.81 18.39 -5.03
CA ARG A 130 4.24 18.00 -5.14
C ARG A 130 5.15 18.66 -4.10
N ASP A 131 4.85 19.89 -3.72
CA ASP A 131 5.62 20.68 -2.77
C ASP A 131 5.06 20.63 -1.33
N SER A 132 4.15 19.69 -1.05
CA SER A 132 3.52 19.56 0.29
C SER A 132 4.48 19.17 1.42
N GLY A 133 5.69 18.70 1.09
CA GLY A 133 6.68 18.23 2.05
C GLY A 133 6.36 16.88 2.68
N TYR A 134 5.28 16.20 2.29
CA TYR A 134 5.04 14.80 2.69
C TYR A 134 5.83 13.84 1.80
N LEU A 135 6.37 12.78 2.41
CA LEU A 135 7.02 11.69 1.68
C LEU A 135 6.04 10.52 1.56
N ILE A 136 5.20 10.55 0.53
CA ILE A 136 4.20 9.51 0.25
C ILE A 136 4.78 8.49 -0.74
N ARG A 137 4.83 7.22 -0.35
CA ARG A 137 5.42 6.14 -1.17
C ARG A 137 4.56 4.88 -1.12
N GLU A 138 4.57 4.12 -2.21
CA GLU A 138 3.82 2.87 -2.32
C GLU A 138 4.53 1.75 -1.56
N ILE A 139 3.75 0.96 -0.82
CA ILE A 139 4.15 -0.32 -0.28
C ILE A 139 3.19 -1.41 -0.74
N HIS A 140 3.57 -2.67 -0.52
CA HIS A 140 2.66 -3.80 -0.67
C HIS A 140 2.78 -4.69 0.57
N PRO A 141 1.72 -4.93 1.35
CA PRO A 141 1.80 -5.59 2.66
C PRO A 141 2.51 -6.94 2.64
N GLU A 142 2.25 -7.79 1.64
CA GLU A 142 2.95 -9.09 1.54
C GLU A 142 4.46 -8.95 1.32
N VAL A 143 4.92 -7.89 0.65
CA VAL A 143 6.36 -7.60 0.48
C VAL A 143 6.92 -7.06 1.79
N CYS A 144 6.19 -6.20 2.48
CA CYS A 144 6.57 -5.73 3.81
C CYS A 144 6.73 -6.91 4.78
N PHE A 145 5.75 -7.81 4.88
CA PHE A 145 5.84 -9.01 5.70
C PHE A 145 6.97 -9.94 5.26
N TRP A 146 7.15 -10.16 3.96
CA TRP A 146 8.28 -10.93 3.43
C TRP A 146 9.63 -10.35 3.87
N SER A 147 9.78 -9.03 3.76
CA SER A 147 11.02 -8.34 4.11
C SER A 147 11.33 -8.41 5.61
N LEU A 148 10.32 -8.21 6.46
CA LEU A 148 10.43 -8.27 7.91
C LEU A 148 10.55 -9.70 8.45
N ASN A 149 10.28 -10.72 7.63
CA ASN A 149 10.36 -12.13 7.97
C ASN A 149 11.56 -12.82 7.32
N ASP A 150 12.73 -12.19 7.36
CA ASP A 150 13.99 -12.74 6.83
C ASP A 150 13.90 -13.18 5.36
N LEU A 151 13.18 -12.42 4.53
CA LEU A 151 12.92 -12.72 3.12
C LEU A 151 12.18 -14.05 2.90
N LYS A 152 11.33 -14.45 3.86
CA LYS A 152 10.49 -15.65 3.77
C LYS A 152 9.01 -15.26 3.64
N PRO A 153 8.32 -15.70 2.57
CA PRO A 153 6.89 -15.41 2.41
C PRO A 153 6.05 -16.00 3.53
N THR A 154 4.93 -15.36 3.85
CA THR A 154 3.96 -15.90 4.81
C THR A 154 3.37 -17.22 4.33
N LYS A 155 3.19 -18.18 5.23
CA LYS A 155 2.71 -19.53 4.90
C LYS A 155 1.20 -19.54 4.73
N TYR A 156 0.45 -18.85 5.58
CA TYR A 156 -1.01 -18.91 5.60
C TYR A 156 -1.65 -17.66 4.98
N SER A 157 -2.83 -17.86 4.37
CA SER A 157 -3.63 -16.75 3.86
C SER A 157 -4.07 -15.83 5.01
N LYS A 158 -3.95 -14.51 4.82
CA LYS A 158 -4.38 -13.50 5.79
C LYS A 158 -5.86 -13.63 6.22
N LYS A 159 -6.70 -14.18 5.34
CA LYS A 159 -8.13 -14.46 5.63
C LYS A 159 -8.35 -15.54 6.70
N ARG A 160 -7.34 -16.34 7.03
CA ARG A 160 -7.41 -17.35 8.10
C ARG A 160 -6.84 -16.77 9.38
N ILE A 161 -7.42 -17.16 10.52
CA ILE A 161 -6.90 -16.78 11.84
C ILE A 161 -5.40 -17.11 11.99
N THR A 162 -4.96 -18.25 11.45
CA THR A 162 -3.54 -18.65 11.49
C THR A 162 -2.64 -17.74 10.66
N GLY A 163 -3.14 -17.15 9.57
CA GLY A 163 -2.39 -16.18 8.76
C GLY A 163 -2.39 -14.78 9.34
N PHE A 164 -3.45 -14.44 10.10
CA PHE A 164 -3.49 -13.23 10.92
C PHE A 164 -2.43 -13.30 12.02
N GLU A 165 -2.41 -14.38 12.80
CA GLU A 165 -1.43 -14.56 13.88
C GLU A 165 0.02 -14.66 13.37
N GLU A 166 0.25 -15.34 12.24
CA GLU A 166 1.58 -15.38 11.61
C GLU A 166 2.13 -13.98 11.32
N ARG A 167 1.28 -13.08 10.82
CA ARG A 167 1.66 -11.68 10.54
C ARG A 167 1.89 -10.89 11.82
N LEU A 168 1.06 -11.12 12.85
CA LEU A 168 1.22 -10.47 14.14
C LEU A 168 2.54 -10.89 14.83
N GLN A 169 2.91 -12.17 14.75
CA GLN A 169 4.20 -12.68 15.23
C GLN A 169 5.40 -12.06 14.50
N VAL A 170 5.27 -11.78 13.19
CA VAL A 170 6.30 -11.03 12.46
C VAL A 170 6.40 -9.61 13.00
N LEU A 171 5.26 -8.91 13.16
CA LEU A 171 5.23 -7.53 13.65
C LEU A 171 5.81 -7.41 15.07
N GLU A 172 5.52 -8.34 15.97
CA GLU A 172 5.98 -8.32 17.36
C GLU A 172 7.51 -8.31 17.49
N LYS A 173 8.24 -8.86 16.51
CA LYS A 173 9.70 -8.82 16.45
C LYS A 173 10.26 -7.40 16.20
N HIS A 174 9.46 -6.54 15.57
CA HIS A 174 9.88 -5.21 15.11
C HIS A 174 9.18 -4.07 15.85
N LEU A 175 8.01 -4.34 16.41
CA LEU A 175 7.22 -3.44 17.22
C LEU A 175 6.74 -4.17 18.48
N PRO A 176 7.39 -3.95 19.63
CA PRO A 176 6.91 -4.49 20.90
C PRO A 176 5.47 -4.03 21.18
N ASN A 177 4.64 -4.95 21.67
CA ASN A 177 3.21 -4.77 21.92
C ASN A 177 2.37 -4.55 20.65
N ALA A 178 2.80 -5.06 19.50
CA ALA A 178 2.01 -5.00 18.27
C ALA A 178 0.61 -5.62 18.49
N HIS A 179 0.52 -6.69 19.28
CA HIS A 179 -0.76 -7.28 19.69
C HIS A 179 -1.70 -6.27 20.35
N ASP A 180 -1.24 -5.47 21.31
CA ASP A 180 -2.05 -4.47 22.01
C ASP A 180 -2.51 -3.33 21.10
N HIS A 181 -1.67 -2.95 20.12
CA HIS A 181 -2.04 -1.96 19.11
C HIS A 181 -3.16 -2.47 18.21
N VAL A 182 -3.05 -3.72 17.75
CA VAL A 182 -4.04 -4.38 16.91
C VAL A 182 -5.35 -4.60 17.66
N ASP A 183 -5.31 -5.11 18.90
CA ASP A 183 -6.50 -5.34 19.72
C ASP A 183 -7.28 -4.05 19.98
N ARG A 184 -6.59 -2.94 20.27
CA ARG A 184 -7.25 -1.64 20.44
C ARG A 184 -7.93 -1.18 19.15
N ALA A 185 -7.32 -1.40 17.99
CA ALA A 185 -7.94 -1.07 16.70
C ALA A 185 -9.17 -1.95 16.42
N LEU A 186 -9.06 -3.26 16.66
CA LEU A 186 -10.17 -4.22 16.51
C LEU A 186 -11.34 -3.91 17.43
N ASN A 187 -11.08 -3.43 18.65
CA ASN A 187 -12.12 -3.06 19.61
C ASN A 187 -12.77 -1.69 19.31
N LYS A 188 -12.03 -0.78 18.65
CA LYS A 188 -12.52 0.57 18.34
C LYS A 188 -13.43 0.60 17.11
N TYR A 189 -13.09 -0.14 16.05
CA TYR A 189 -13.78 -0.07 14.77
C TYR A 189 -14.62 -1.31 14.49
N LEU A 190 -15.76 -1.12 13.83
CA LEU A 190 -16.54 -2.26 13.38
C LEU A 190 -15.84 -2.93 12.19
N ARG A 191 -15.88 -4.26 12.14
CA ARG A 191 -15.28 -5.04 11.04
C ARG A 191 -15.79 -4.65 9.64
N ARG A 192 -17.00 -4.07 9.56
CA ARG A 192 -17.58 -3.58 8.29
C ARG A 192 -17.02 -2.23 7.83
N GLU A 193 -16.34 -1.50 8.71
CA GLU A 193 -15.71 -0.21 8.44
C GLU A 193 -14.22 -0.42 8.16
N VAL A 194 -13.54 -1.17 9.04
CA VAL A 194 -12.13 -1.54 8.93
C VAL A 194 -12.02 -3.05 9.08
N ALA A 195 -11.54 -3.73 8.04
CA ALA A 195 -11.35 -5.17 8.13
C ALA A 195 -10.11 -5.50 8.96
N ARG A 196 -10.03 -6.74 9.46
CA ARG A 196 -8.86 -7.22 10.22
C ARG A 196 -7.57 -7.13 9.40
N ASP A 197 -7.67 -7.44 8.11
CA ASP A 197 -6.53 -7.43 7.20
C ASP A 197 -6.03 -5.99 7.02
N ASP A 198 -6.93 -5.01 6.83
CA ASP A 198 -6.59 -3.59 6.68
C ASP A 198 -5.81 -3.03 7.89
N ILE A 199 -6.11 -3.54 9.10
CA ILE A 199 -5.39 -3.16 10.33
C ILE A 199 -3.94 -3.65 10.28
N LEU A 200 -3.71 -4.90 9.88
CA LEU A 200 -2.36 -5.46 9.77
C LEU A 200 -1.58 -4.81 8.62
N ASP A 201 -2.25 -4.54 7.50
CA ASP A 201 -1.65 -3.96 6.30
C ASP A 201 -1.20 -2.50 6.57
N ALA A 202 -2.00 -1.71 7.28
CA ALA A 202 -1.59 -0.38 7.76
C ALA A 202 -0.47 -0.46 8.81
N LEU A 203 -0.52 -1.42 9.75
CA LEU A 203 0.50 -1.52 10.80
C LEU A 203 1.87 -1.90 10.22
N VAL A 204 1.92 -2.86 9.29
CA VAL A 204 3.18 -3.25 8.64
C VAL A 204 3.73 -2.10 7.79
N GLY A 205 2.86 -1.32 7.13
CA GLY A 205 3.27 -0.10 6.44
C GLY A 205 3.95 0.91 7.37
N MET A 206 3.44 1.08 8.60
CA MET A 206 4.00 2.01 9.59
C MET A 206 5.36 1.51 10.09
N VAL A 207 5.51 0.21 10.32
CA VAL A 207 6.79 -0.41 10.72
C VAL A 207 7.84 -0.20 9.62
N VAL A 208 7.49 -0.45 8.36
CA VAL A 208 8.42 -0.21 7.24
C VAL A 208 8.72 1.29 7.09
N ALA A 209 7.73 2.18 7.21
CA ALA A 209 7.94 3.63 7.21
C ALA A 209 8.86 4.10 8.36
N SER A 210 8.92 3.39 9.48
CA SER A 210 9.78 3.72 10.62
C SER A 210 11.25 3.32 10.41
N THR A 211 11.56 2.60 9.34
CA THR A 211 12.91 2.12 9.03
C THR A 211 13.82 3.28 8.60
N PRO A 212 15.09 3.34 9.05
CA PRO A 212 16.07 4.33 8.56
C PRO A 212 16.16 4.36 7.02
N GLU A 213 16.30 5.56 6.44
CA GLU A 213 16.27 5.74 4.96
C GLU A 213 17.33 4.90 4.25
N ASP A 214 18.52 4.76 4.82
CA ASP A 214 19.64 3.97 4.30
C ASP A 214 19.39 2.46 4.29
N LYS A 215 18.36 2.00 5.00
CA LYS A 215 17.93 0.60 5.05
C LYS A 215 16.72 0.32 4.17
N LEU A 216 16.03 1.35 3.70
CA LEU A 216 14.91 1.19 2.78
C LEU A 216 15.41 0.76 1.39
N LYS A 217 14.63 -0.10 0.76
CA LYS A 217 14.87 -0.61 -0.59
C LYS A 217 13.61 -0.44 -1.43
N THR A 218 13.79 -0.47 -2.74
CA THR A 218 12.70 -0.36 -3.71
C THR A 218 12.76 -1.52 -4.70
N MET A 219 11.59 -1.95 -5.14
CA MET A 219 11.45 -2.77 -6.35
C MET A 219 10.87 -1.89 -7.47
N PRO A 220 11.58 -1.70 -8.60
CA PRO A 220 12.99 -2.06 -8.82
C PRO A 220 13.95 -1.10 -8.06
N PRO A 221 15.25 -1.43 -7.92
CA PRO A 221 16.22 -0.58 -7.21
C PRO A 221 16.43 0.82 -7.81
N ALA A 222 16.19 0.96 -9.12
CA ALA A 222 16.17 2.24 -9.83
C ALA A 222 14.76 2.43 -10.42
N PRO A 223 13.79 2.93 -9.63
CA PRO A 223 12.40 2.97 -10.05
C PRO A 223 12.22 3.96 -11.20
N PRO A 224 11.65 3.53 -12.34
CA PRO A 224 11.26 4.45 -13.39
C PRO A 224 10.13 5.36 -12.90
N LYS A 225 10.03 6.54 -13.50
CA LYS A 225 8.88 7.43 -13.29
C LYS A 225 7.88 7.24 -14.43
N ASP A 226 6.60 7.45 -14.13
CA ASP A 226 5.58 7.54 -15.17
C ASP A 226 5.64 8.88 -15.93
N SER A 227 4.76 9.07 -16.92
CA SER A 227 4.70 10.31 -17.71
C SER A 227 4.30 11.55 -16.91
N ARG A 228 3.78 11.36 -15.69
CA ARG A 228 3.47 12.41 -14.72
C ARG A 228 4.61 12.60 -13.72
N GLY A 229 5.72 11.87 -13.83
CA GLY A 229 6.86 11.99 -12.92
C GLY A 229 6.65 11.34 -11.54
N LEU A 230 5.62 10.52 -11.36
CA LEU A 230 5.43 9.72 -10.15
C LEU A 230 6.29 8.44 -10.22
N PRO A 231 6.99 8.06 -9.14
CA PRO A 231 7.82 6.86 -9.13
C PRO A 231 6.97 5.59 -9.18
N MET A 232 7.31 4.66 -10.06
CA MET A 232 6.72 3.30 -10.10
C MET A 232 7.60 2.37 -9.27
N GLU A 233 7.40 2.40 -7.96
CA GLU A 233 8.18 1.66 -6.98
C GLU A 233 7.30 0.94 -5.96
N ILE A 234 7.82 -0.11 -5.34
CA ILE A 234 7.26 -0.69 -4.11
C ILE A 234 8.38 -0.70 -3.06
N VAL A 235 8.15 -0.01 -1.93
CA VAL A 235 9.15 0.16 -0.86
C VAL A 235 9.10 -0.99 0.14
N TYR A 236 10.27 -1.42 0.61
CA TYR A 236 10.45 -2.47 1.64
C TYR A 236 11.80 -2.28 2.39
N THR A 237 12.18 -3.21 3.28
CA THR A 237 13.47 -3.17 4.01
C THR A 237 14.38 -4.38 3.78
#